data_AF-A0A2D0HB85-F1
#
_entry.id   AF-A0A2D0HB85-F1
#
_cell.length_a   1.000
_cell.length_b   1.000
_cell.length_c   1.000
_cell.angle_alpha   90.00
_cell.angle_beta   90.00
_cell.angle_gamma   90.00
#
_symmetry.space_group_name_H-M   'P 1'
#
loop_
_entity.id
_entity.type
_entity.pdbx_description
1 polymer ?
#
loop_
_entity_poly.entity_id
_entity_poly.type
_entity_poly.pdbx_seq_one_letter_code
_entity_poly.pdbx_strand_id
1 'polypeptide(L)'
;MRQLNQHLDSLHEPVMRMVLVDIECGFRIGELLRLKLDCLKSNGKGGWYIQYQMYKMKKEHTKPISNELAGVIQEQQAYIRKLFGNNFSYLFCGRARQHSKEFIPEPKLMTSASFVGNLKRLAQQFEIKDQSGKLWDFQTHQFRHTVGTRMINAGVPQHIIQRYLGHESPEMTMLYAHIFDETLRKEVEKYHELKVVNFQGETAELDETILSSNDDLEWFKKNVQARALEHGYCARPKVLGDCDIPDFDGCYNCPHWRTNKTLYQFKRHFRAYQQCFRKSSKLWLAATSS
;
A
#
# COMPACT_ATOMS: atom_id res chain seq x y z
N MET A 1 -4.45 -8.62 3.12
CA MET A 1 -3.18 -9.34 2.91
C MET A 1 -2.47 -9.70 4.20
N ARG A 2 -2.13 -8.76 5.11
CA ARG A 2 -1.47 -9.09 6.38
C ARG A 2 -2.20 -10.18 7.19
N GLN A 3 -3.50 -9.98 7.43
CA GLN A 3 -4.35 -10.96 8.12
C GLN A 3 -4.39 -12.33 7.41
N LEU A 4 -4.47 -12.35 6.07
CA LEU A 4 -4.45 -13.60 5.30
C LEU A 4 -3.11 -14.35 5.47
N ASN A 5 -1.99 -13.64 5.35
CA ASN A 5 -0.66 -14.24 5.41
C ASN A 5 -0.36 -14.91 6.76
N GLN A 6 -0.95 -14.40 7.86
CA GLN A 6 -0.80 -14.95 9.21
C GLN A 6 -1.48 -16.32 9.39
N HIS A 7 -2.37 -16.70 8.47
CA HIS A 7 -3.21 -17.89 8.60
C HIS A 7 -3.09 -18.84 7.39
N LEU A 8 -2.10 -18.66 6.52
CA LEU A 8 -1.90 -19.51 5.34
C LEU A 8 -1.65 -20.98 5.74
N ASP A 9 -0.97 -21.22 6.85
CA ASP A 9 -0.65 -22.56 7.36
C ASP A 9 -1.89 -23.37 7.78
N SER A 10 -3.04 -22.69 7.95
CA SER A 10 -4.31 -23.35 8.25
C SER A 10 -5.02 -23.88 7.00
N LEU A 11 -4.56 -23.52 5.80
CA LEU A 11 -5.03 -24.11 4.55
C LEU A 11 -4.36 -25.46 4.32
N HIS A 12 -5.07 -26.38 3.66
CA HIS A 12 -4.44 -27.61 3.18
C HIS A 12 -3.29 -27.30 2.22
N GLU A 13 -2.19 -28.05 2.32
CA GLU A 13 -0.94 -27.73 1.61
C GLU A 13 -1.13 -27.42 0.11
N PRO A 14 -1.90 -28.20 -0.69
CA PRO A 14 -2.05 -27.90 -2.11
C PRO A 14 -2.73 -26.54 -2.36
N VAL A 15 -3.68 -26.17 -1.49
CA VAL A 15 -4.39 -24.89 -1.55
C VAL A 15 -3.47 -23.76 -1.09
N MET A 16 -2.70 -23.97 -0.02
CA MET A 16 -1.71 -23.01 0.49
C MET A 16 -0.68 -22.67 -0.59
N ARG A 17 -0.04 -23.68 -1.19
CA ARG A 17 0.96 -23.49 -2.27
C ARG A 17 0.35 -22.76 -3.46
N MET A 18 -0.92 -23.05 -3.79
CA MET A 18 -1.64 -22.36 -4.85
C MET A 18 -1.88 -20.87 -4.54
N VAL A 19 -2.19 -20.52 -3.29
CA VAL A 19 -2.33 -19.14 -2.84
C VAL A 19 -0.99 -18.41 -2.87
N LEU A 20 0.11 -19.05 -2.47
CA LEU A 20 1.45 -18.46 -2.54
C LEU A 20 1.84 -18.07 -3.97
N VAL A 21 1.58 -18.96 -4.93
CA VAL A 21 1.79 -18.66 -6.36
C VAL A 21 0.99 -17.43 -6.79
N ASP A 22 -0.28 -17.31 -6.37
CA ASP A 22 -1.12 -16.19 -6.79
C ASP A 22 -0.77 -14.87 -6.09
N ILE A 23 -0.33 -14.92 -4.82
CA ILE A 23 0.12 -13.74 -4.05
C ILE A 23 1.34 -13.09 -4.70
N GLU A 24 2.25 -13.88 -5.25
CA GLU A 24 3.45 -13.37 -5.91
C GLU A 24 3.18 -13.01 -7.38
N CYS A 25 2.49 -13.89 -8.12
CA CYS A 25 2.41 -13.79 -9.57
C CYS A 25 1.17 -13.06 -10.10
N GLY A 26 0.07 -13.02 -9.33
CA GLY A 26 -1.18 -12.37 -9.73
C GLY A 26 -1.79 -12.95 -11.01
N PHE A 27 -1.97 -14.26 -11.07
CA PHE A 27 -2.52 -14.94 -12.24
C PHE A 27 -4.00 -14.59 -12.44
N ARG A 28 -4.53 -14.79 -13.66
CA ARG A 28 -5.98 -14.96 -13.78
C ARG A 28 -6.33 -16.31 -13.17
N ILE A 29 -7.46 -16.40 -12.45
CA ILE A 29 -7.87 -17.66 -11.81
C ILE A 29 -7.90 -18.84 -12.80
N GLY A 30 -8.35 -18.62 -14.04
CA GLY A 30 -8.37 -19.67 -15.06
C GLY A 30 -6.98 -20.11 -15.54
N GLU A 31 -5.99 -19.22 -15.51
CA GLU A 31 -4.59 -19.52 -15.83
C GLU A 31 -3.92 -20.26 -14.68
N LEU A 32 -4.15 -19.82 -13.44
CA LEU A 32 -3.65 -20.46 -12.21
C LEU A 32 -4.13 -21.91 -12.11
N LEU A 33 -5.43 -22.14 -12.31
CA LEU A 33 -6.04 -23.46 -12.25
C LEU A 33 -5.51 -24.43 -13.33
N ARG A 34 -5.00 -23.91 -14.44
CA ARG A 34 -4.52 -24.69 -15.59
C ARG A 34 -3.00 -24.63 -15.77
N LEU A 35 -2.26 -24.20 -14.74
CA LEU A 35 -0.80 -24.27 -14.77
C LEU A 35 -0.37 -25.71 -14.97
N LYS A 36 0.48 -25.94 -15.98
CA LYS A 36 1.01 -27.27 -16.28
C LYS A 36 2.02 -27.69 -15.22
N LEU A 37 2.17 -29.00 -15.03
CA LEU A 37 3.13 -29.56 -14.09
C LEU A 37 4.57 -29.15 -14.44
N ASP A 38 4.91 -29.00 -15.71
CA ASP A 38 6.25 -28.63 -16.22
C ASP A 38 6.46 -27.12 -16.41
N CYS A 39 5.62 -26.28 -15.80
CA CYS A 39 5.62 -24.83 -15.98
C CYS A 39 6.90 -24.13 -15.48
N LEU A 40 7.63 -24.71 -14.54
CA LEU A 40 8.82 -24.12 -13.96
C LEU A 40 10.03 -24.29 -14.89
N LYS A 41 10.70 -23.18 -15.23
CA LYS A 41 11.89 -23.15 -16.09
C LYS A 41 13.00 -22.31 -15.45
N SER A 42 14.25 -22.73 -15.63
CA SER A 42 15.43 -22.02 -15.15
C SER A 42 16.05 -21.18 -16.27
N ASN A 43 16.56 -20.00 -15.93
CA ASN A 43 17.28 -19.13 -16.86
C ASN A 43 18.78 -19.47 -17.02
N GLY A 44 19.26 -20.55 -16.38
CA GLY A 44 20.66 -20.97 -16.39
C GLY A 44 21.63 -20.09 -15.58
N LYS A 45 21.17 -18.97 -15.03
CA LYS A 45 21.93 -18.01 -14.20
C LYS A 45 21.40 -17.93 -12.76
N GLY A 46 20.67 -18.94 -12.31
CA GLY A 46 20.12 -19.02 -10.95
C GLY A 46 18.78 -18.30 -10.73
N GLY A 47 18.11 -17.84 -11.79
CA GLY A 47 16.74 -17.31 -11.71
C GLY A 47 15.72 -18.25 -12.34
N TRP A 48 14.47 -18.12 -11.88
CA TRP A 48 13.36 -18.97 -12.28
C TRP A 48 12.23 -18.17 -12.94
N TYR A 49 11.51 -18.84 -13.83
CA TYR A 49 10.30 -18.31 -14.43
C TYR A 49 9.22 -19.38 -14.58
N ILE A 50 7.98 -18.95 -14.48
CA ILE A 50 6.81 -19.78 -14.79
C ILE A 50 6.42 -19.51 -16.24
N GLN A 51 6.46 -20.56 -17.06
CA GLN A 51 5.93 -20.56 -18.42
C GLN A 51 4.49 -21.09 -18.43
N TYR A 52 3.58 -20.33 -19.03
CA TYR A 52 2.17 -20.71 -19.11
C TYR A 52 1.52 -20.19 -20.39
N GLN A 53 0.37 -20.78 -20.74
CA GLN A 53 -0.41 -20.35 -21.89
C GLN A 53 -1.53 -19.40 -21.47
N MET A 54 -1.55 -18.20 -22.05
CA MET A 54 -2.64 -17.26 -21.86
C MET A 54 -3.84 -17.73 -22.69
N TYR A 55 -4.88 -18.23 -22.04
CA TYR A 55 -6.04 -18.82 -22.70
C TYR A 55 -6.73 -17.86 -23.69
N LYS A 56 -6.93 -16.59 -23.28
CA LYS A 56 -7.61 -15.59 -24.13
C LYS A 56 -6.75 -15.17 -25.34
N MET A 57 -5.44 -15.11 -25.17
CA MET A 57 -4.51 -14.59 -26.19
C MET A 57 -3.86 -15.69 -27.04
N LYS A 58 -4.02 -16.96 -26.64
CA LYS A 58 -3.36 -18.15 -27.24
C LYS A 58 -1.85 -17.96 -27.45
N LYS A 59 -1.20 -17.23 -26.54
CA LYS A 59 0.24 -16.94 -26.55
C LYS A 59 0.90 -17.53 -25.32
N GLU A 60 2.13 -17.98 -25.49
CA GLU A 60 2.99 -18.32 -24.36
C GLU A 60 3.45 -17.04 -23.66
N HIS A 61 3.43 -17.09 -22.33
CA HIS A 61 3.86 -15.99 -21.48
C HIS A 61 4.76 -16.54 -20.38
N THR A 62 5.65 -15.69 -19.88
CA THR A 62 6.60 -16.02 -18.83
C THR A 62 6.56 -14.98 -17.72
N LYS A 63 6.56 -15.46 -16.48
CA LYS A 63 6.65 -14.62 -15.28
C LYS A 63 7.91 -14.96 -14.50
N PRO A 64 8.84 -14.02 -14.28
CA PRO A 64 9.94 -14.24 -13.36
C PRO A 64 9.40 -14.42 -11.94
N ILE A 65 10.02 -15.31 -11.18
CA ILE A 65 9.65 -15.63 -9.80
C ILE A 65 10.87 -15.67 -8.89
N SER A 66 10.62 -15.55 -7.60
CA SER A 66 11.59 -15.75 -6.53
C SER A 66 12.10 -17.20 -6.47
N ASN A 67 13.28 -17.38 -5.85
CA ASN A 67 13.86 -18.71 -5.66
C ASN A 67 13.05 -19.50 -4.63
N GLU A 68 12.50 -18.80 -3.64
CA GLU A 68 11.63 -19.33 -2.61
C GLU A 68 10.36 -19.92 -3.24
N LEU A 69 9.72 -19.18 -4.15
CA LEU A 69 8.54 -19.68 -4.86
C LEU A 69 8.87 -20.84 -5.80
N ALA A 70 10.06 -20.83 -6.42
CA ALA A 70 10.52 -21.96 -7.22
C ALA A 70 10.59 -23.24 -6.38
N GLY A 71 11.10 -23.15 -5.15
CA GLY A 71 11.10 -24.26 -4.18
C GLY A 71 9.68 -24.76 -3.87
N VAL A 72 8.75 -23.85 -3.58
CA VAL A 72 7.33 -24.19 -3.34
C VAL A 72 6.70 -24.91 -4.54
N ILE A 73 7.01 -24.48 -5.77
CA ILE A 73 6.51 -25.13 -6.99
C ILE A 73 7.13 -26.51 -7.16
N GLN A 74 8.42 -26.69 -6.87
CA GLN A 74 9.08 -27.99 -6.93
C GLN A 74 8.49 -28.99 -5.93
N GLU A 75 8.18 -28.56 -4.71
CA GLU A 75 7.47 -29.38 -3.73
C GLU A 75 6.09 -29.79 -4.23
N GLN A 76 5.34 -28.84 -4.82
CA GLN A 76 4.04 -29.12 -5.39
C GLN A 76 4.14 -30.09 -6.59
N GLN A 77 5.17 -29.97 -7.43
CA GLN A 77 5.43 -30.91 -8.51
C GLN A 77 5.71 -32.32 -7.97
N ALA A 78 6.53 -32.43 -6.92
CA ALA A 78 6.82 -33.70 -6.27
C ALA A 78 5.56 -34.33 -5.65
N TYR A 79 4.73 -33.53 -4.98
CA TYR A 79 3.43 -33.94 -4.44
C TYR A 79 2.52 -34.55 -5.51
N ILE A 80 2.36 -33.87 -6.64
CA ILE A 80 1.52 -34.36 -7.76
C ILE A 80 2.09 -35.64 -8.36
N ARG A 81 3.41 -35.70 -8.62
CA ARG A 81 4.06 -36.90 -9.18
C ARG A 81 3.92 -38.10 -8.26
N LYS A 82 4.03 -37.90 -6.95
CA LYS A 82 3.86 -38.96 -5.94
C LYS A 82 2.45 -39.55 -5.93
N LEU A 83 1.43 -38.70 -6.09
CA LEU A 83 0.03 -39.12 -6.01
C LEU A 83 -0.51 -39.69 -7.32
N PHE A 84 -0.17 -39.06 -8.45
CA PHE A 84 -0.81 -39.36 -9.74
C PHE A 84 0.15 -39.83 -10.82
N GLY A 85 1.47 -39.84 -10.56
CA GLY A 85 2.48 -40.19 -11.56
C GLY A 85 2.33 -39.33 -12.81
N ASN A 86 2.21 -40.00 -13.97
CA ASN A 86 2.03 -39.35 -15.27
C ASN A 86 0.55 -39.16 -15.67
N ASN A 87 -0.40 -39.56 -14.82
CA ASN A 87 -1.83 -39.51 -15.13
C ASN A 87 -2.45 -38.12 -14.93
N PHE A 88 -1.67 -37.12 -14.51
CA PHE A 88 -2.14 -35.76 -14.29
C PHE A 88 -1.11 -34.73 -14.74
N SER A 89 -1.51 -33.84 -15.66
CA SER A 89 -0.59 -32.89 -16.33
C SER A 89 -0.55 -31.48 -15.73
N TYR A 90 -1.28 -31.22 -14.65
CA TYR A 90 -1.39 -29.88 -14.05
C TYR A 90 -0.70 -29.80 -12.69
N LEU A 91 -0.30 -28.58 -12.32
CA LEU A 91 0.41 -28.30 -11.06
C LEU A 91 -0.50 -28.45 -9.83
N PHE A 92 -1.79 -28.15 -9.97
CA PHE A 92 -2.75 -28.19 -8.87
C PHE A 92 -3.91 -29.14 -9.18
N CYS A 93 -4.23 -29.99 -8.21
CA CYS A 93 -5.34 -30.92 -8.27
C CYS A 93 -6.55 -30.39 -7.49
N GLY A 94 -7.73 -30.89 -7.85
CA GLY A 94 -8.96 -30.69 -7.11
C GLY A 94 -9.07 -31.67 -5.94
N ARG A 95 -10.16 -31.51 -5.18
CA ARG A 95 -10.54 -32.43 -4.09
C ARG A 95 -11.74 -33.29 -4.45
N ALA A 96 -11.87 -34.45 -3.80
CA ALA A 96 -13.08 -35.25 -3.82
C ALA A 96 -14.31 -34.43 -3.38
N ARG A 97 -15.46 -34.74 -3.98
CA ARG A 97 -16.74 -34.05 -3.70
C ARG A 97 -17.33 -34.38 -2.32
N GLN A 98 -16.74 -35.32 -1.60
CA GLN A 98 -17.24 -35.73 -0.29
C GLN A 98 -17.10 -34.59 0.74
N HIS A 99 -18.04 -34.54 1.70
CA HIS A 99 -18.11 -33.58 2.81
C HIS A 99 -16.99 -33.77 3.86
N SER A 100 -15.90 -34.46 3.53
CA SER A 100 -14.77 -34.60 4.44
C SER A 100 -14.15 -33.24 4.76
N LYS A 101 -13.76 -33.06 6.03
CA LYS A 101 -12.93 -31.93 6.46
C LYS A 101 -11.53 -32.01 5.87
N GLU A 102 -11.09 -33.21 5.46
CA GLU A 102 -9.78 -33.42 4.86
C GLU A 102 -9.77 -33.11 3.37
N PHE A 103 -8.60 -32.71 2.87
CA PHE A 103 -8.36 -32.55 1.44
C PHE A 103 -7.97 -33.89 0.84
N ILE A 104 -8.95 -34.59 0.25
CA ILE A 104 -8.70 -35.83 -0.49
C ILE A 104 -8.39 -35.46 -1.95
N PRO A 105 -7.13 -35.57 -2.42
CA PRO A 105 -6.75 -35.13 -3.75
C PRO A 105 -7.31 -36.05 -4.83
N GLU A 106 -7.82 -35.48 -5.93
CA GLU A 106 -8.27 -36.21 -7.12
C GLU A 106 -7.61 -35.65 -8.39
N PRO A 107 -7.36 -36.47 -9.42
CA PRO A 107 -6.70 -36.06 -10.67
C PRO A 107 -7.65 -35.26 -11.58
N LYS A 108 -8.18 -34.15 -11.06
CA LYS A 108 -9.05 -33.21 -11.75
C LYS A 108 -8.63 -31.77 -11.43
N LEU A 109 -9.10 -30.82 -12.21
CA LEU A 109 -8.86 -29.41 -11.92
C LEU A 109 -9.72 -28.94 -10.73
N MET A 110 -9.12 -28.08 -9.90
CA MET A 110 -9.90 -27.32 -8.93
C MET A 110 -10.80 -26.33 -9.67
N THR A 111 -11.98 -26.03 -9.11
CA THR A 111 -12.85 -24.98 -9.65
C THR A 111 -12.53 -23.64 -8.99
N SER A 112 -12.83 -22.53 -9.69
CA SER A 112 -12.70 -21.18 -9.11
C SER A 112 -13.52 -21.03 -7.84
N ALA A 113 -14.73 -21.55 -7.82
CA ALA A 113 -15.60 -21.56 -6.64
C ALA A 113 -15.00 -22.36 -5.47
N SER A 114 -14.33 -23.48 -5.74
CA SER A 114 -13.66 -24.26 -4.70
C SER A 114 -12.46 -23.51 -4.12
N PHE A 115 -11.64 -22.90 -4.96
CA PHE A 115 -10.50 -22.08 -4.54
C PHE A 115 -10.96 -20.91 -3.66
N VAL A 116 -11.88 -20.08 -4.16
CA VAL A 116 -12.46 -18.97 -3.41
C VAL A 116 -13.16 -19.45 -2.15
N GLY A 117 -13.87 -20.58 -2.19
CA GLY A 117 -14.53 -21.17 -1.04
C GLY A 117 -13.56 -21.56 0.09
N ASN A 118 -12.34 -22.02 -0.24
CA ASN A 118 -11.32 -22.25 0.79
C ASN A 118 -10.90 -20.95 1.47
N LEU A 119 -10.69 -19.88 0.70
CA LEU A 119 -10.32 -18.57 1.23
C LEU A 119 -11.44 -17.94 2.08
N LYS A 120 -12.70 -18.09 1.65
CA LYS A 120 -13.86 -17.61 2.42
C LYS A 120 -14.02 -18.35 3.75
N ARG A 121 -13.81 -19.68 3.76
CA ARG A 121 -13.81 -20.46 5.01
C ARG A 121 -12.69 -20.01 5.95
N LEU A 122 -11.50 -19.77 5.41
CA LEU A 122 -10.38 -19.23 6.19
C LEU A 122 -10.73 -17.84 6.76
N ALA A 123 -11.34 -16.98 5.95
CA ALA A 123 -11.80 -15.66 6.38
C ALA A 123 -12.80 -15.73 7.54
N GLN A 124 -13.75 -16.66 7.47
CA GLN A 124 -14.74 -16.90 8.51
C GLN A 124 -14.09 -17.45 9.79
N GLN A 125 -13.19 -18.42 9.65
CA GLN A 125 -12.55 -19.09 10.77
C GLN A 125 -11.65 -18.14 11.58
N PHE A 126 -10.94 -17.23 10.92
CA PHE A 126 -9.98 -16.31 11.54
C PHE A 126 -10.46 -14.87 11.59
N GLU A 127 -11.74 -14.63 11.35
CA GLU A 127 -12.36 -13.29 11.33
C GLU A 127 -11.60 -12.26 10.50
N ILE A 128 -11.13 -12.66 9.31
CA ILE A 128 -10.45 -11.76 8.39
C ILE A 128 -11.44 -10.71 7.92
N LYS A 129 -11.20 -9.44 8.27
CA LYS A 129 -12.14 -8.33 8.07
C LYS A 129 -11.54 -7.21 7.22
N ASP A 130 -12.41 -6.48 6.54
CA ASP A 130 -12.09 -5.21 5.88
C ASP A 130 -12.02 -4.04 6.87
N GLN A 131 -11.76 -2.84 6.37
CA GLN A 131 -11.66 -1.62 7.18
C GLN A 131 -12.99 -1.21 7.84
N SER A 132 -14.13 -1.70 7.34
CA SER A 132 -15.45 -1.46 7.94
C SER A 132 -15.80 -2.47 9.03
N GLY A 133 -14.91 -3.45 9.28
CA GLY A 133 -15.14 -4.53 10.24
C GLY A 133 -15.98 -5.68 9.68
N LYS A 134 -16.33 -5.66 8.39
CA LYS A 134 -17.07 -6.74 7.73
C LYS A 134 -16.12 -7.86 7.31
N LEU A 135 -16.58 -9.11 7.38
CA LEU A 135 -15.83 -10.27 6.87
C LEU A 135 -15.42 -10.05 5.42
N TRP A 136 -14.15 -10.33 5.15
CA TRP A 136 -13.56 -10.12 3.84
C TRP A 136 -14.14 -11.08 2.80
N ASP A 137 -14.74 -10.51 1.75
CA ASP A 137 -15.29 -11.28 0.64
C ASP A 137 -14.23 -11.52 -0.45
N PHE A 138 -13.53 -12.65 -0.38
CA PHE A 138 -12.51 -13.00 -1.37
C PHE A 138 -13.09 -13.18 -2.78
N GLN A 139 -12.45 -12.53 -3.76
CA GLN A 139 -12.81 -12.58 -5.18
C GLN A 139 -11.67 -13.14 -6.04
N THR A 140 -12.02 -13.66 -7.22
CA THR A 140 -11.10 -14.39 -8.12
C THR A 140 -9.94 -13.57 -8.67
N HIS A 141 -10.05 -12.24 -8.71
CA HIS A 141 -9.04 -11.34 -9.29
C HIS A 141 -8.31 -10.49 -8.24
N GLN A 142 -8.59 -10.70 -6.95
CA GLN A 142 -8.08 -9.82 -5.90
C GLN A 142 -6.55 -9.89 -5.77
N PHE A 143 -5.95 -11.07 -5.85
CA PHE A 143 -4.49 -11.22 -5.77
C PHE A 143 -3.80 -10.52 -6.94
N ARG A 144 -4.35 -10.66 -8.14
CA ARG A 144 -3.90 -9.95 -9.33
C ARG A 144 -3.93 -8.42 -9.15
N HIS A 145 -5.03 -7.88 -8.63
CA HIS A 145 -5.10 -6.45 -8.32
C HIS A 145 -4.07 -6.03 -7.28
N THR A 146 -3.91 -6.84 -6.22
CA THR A 146 -2.92 -6.61 -5.18
C THR A 146 -1.50 -6.58 -5.74
N VAL A 147 -1.15 -7.51 -6.63
CA VAL A 147 0.17 -7.53 -7.30
C VAL A 147 0.38 -6.29 -8.16
N GLY A 148 -0.61 -5.91 -8.97
CA GLY A 148 -0.54 -4.68 -9.78
C GLY A 148 -0.34 -3.42 -8.93
N THR A 149 -1.10 -3.28 -7.85
CA THR A 149 -0.97 -2.17 -6.90
C THR A 149 0.37 -2.18 -6.17
N ARG A 150 0.90 -3.34 -5.78
CA ARG A 150 2.22 -3.44 -5.15
C ARG A 150 3.34 -3.03 -6.12
N MET A 151 3.26 -3.46 -7.37
CA MET A 151 4.24 -3.12 -8.39
C MET A 151 4.25 -1.61 -8.69
N ILE A 152 3.09 -0.98 -8.88
CA ILE A 152 3.06 0.46 -9.17
C ILE A 152 3.54 1.27 -7.97
N ASN A 153 3.16 0.90 -6.74
CA ASN A 153 3.60 1.59 -5.51
C ASN A 153 5.11 1.41 -5.25
N ALA A 154 5.72 0.35 -5.79
CA ALA A 154 7.16 0.16 -5.79
C ALA A 154 7.88 0.89 -6.95
N GLY A 155 7.16 1.70 -7.75
CA GLY A 155 7.73 2.47 -8.85
C GLY A 155 7.99 1.67 -10.13
N VAL A 156 7.44 0.46 -10.26
CA VAL A 156 7.59 -0.34 -11.49
C VAL A 156 6.87 0.38 -12.64
N PRO A 157 7.52 0.62 -13.80
CA PRO A 157 6.88 1.32 -14.90
C PRO A 157 5.61 0.62 -15.40
N GLN A 158 4.56 1.40 -15.69
CA GLN A 158 3.23 0.89 -16.06
C GLN A 158 3.27 -0.12 -17.24
N HIS A 159 4.09 0.14 -18.27
CA HIS A 159 4.23 -0.77 -19.41
C HIS A 159 4.84 -2.13 -19.02
N ILE A 160 5.69 -2.18 -17.99
CA ILE A 160 6.24 -3.43 -17.43
C ILE A 160 5.15 -4.18 -16.67
N ILE A 161 4.33 -3.49 -15.86
CA ILE A 161 3.19 -4.09 -15.15
C ILE A 161 2.17 -4.66 -16.15
N GLN A 162 1.86 -3.90 -17.20
CA GLN A 162 0.96 -4.32 -18.28
C GLN A 162 1.45 -5.62 -18.92
N ARG A 163 2.74 -5.67 -19.29
CA ARG A 163 3.37 -6.88 -19.84
C ARG A 163 3.36 -8.03 -18.83
N TYR A 164 3.71 -7.78 -17.56
CA TYR A 164 3.77 -8.79 -16.51
C TYR A 164 2.40 -9.42 -16.25
N LEU A 165 1.35 -8.62 -16.13
CA LEU A 165 -0.01 -9.12 -15.92
C LEU A 165 -0.62 -9.68 -17.22
N GLY A 166 -0.08 -9.36 -18.39
CA GLY A 166 -0.62 -9.78 -19.67
C GLY A 166 -1.93 -9.05 -19.97
N HIS A 167 -1.95 -7.73 -19.78
CA HIS A 167 -3.05 -6.86 -20.16
C HIS A 167 -2.99 -6.53 -21.65
N GLU A 168 -4.11 -6.77 -22.32
CA GLU A 168 -4.32 -6.49 -23.75
C GLU A 168 -4.25 -5.00 -24.07
N SER A 169 -4.65 -4.14 -23.13
CA SER A 169 -4.74 -2.70 -23.32
C SER A 169 -4.15 -1.92 -22.13
N PRO A 170 -3.56 -0.73 -22.36
CA PRO A 170 -3.01 0.11 -21.29
C PRO A 170 -4.07 0.57 -20.27
N GLU A 171 -5.33 0.71 -20.68
CA GLU A 171 -6.46 1.15 -19.88
C GLU A 171 -6.68 0.24 -18.66
N MET A 172 -6.52 -1.08 -18.83
CA MET A 172 -6.59 -2.06 -17.73
C MET A 172 -5.50 -1.85 -16.67
N THR A 173 -4.43 -1.14 -17.02
CA THR A 173 -3.30 -0.84 -16.12
C THR A 173 -3.37 0.60 -15.60
N MET A 174 -4.13 1.50 -16.24
CA MET A 174 -4.29 2.89 -15.79
C MET A 174 -4.88 3.01 -14.38
N LEU A 175 -5.73 2.06 -13.97
CA LEU A 175 -6.24 1.99 -12.60
C LEU A 175 -5.11 2.03 -11.55
N TYR A 176 -3.94 1.43 -11.85
CA TYR A 176 -2.81 1.44 -10.93
C TYR A 176 -2.07 2.77 -10.91
N ALA A 177 -1.98 3.47 -12.05
CA ALA A 177 -1.31 4.78 -12.13
C ALA A 177 -2.00 5.81 -11.21
N HIS A 178 -3.33 5.85 -11.21
CA HIS A 178 -4.09 6.71 -10.29
C HIS A 178 -3.84 6.39 -8.82
N ILE A 179 -3.72 5.10 -8.46
CA ILE A 179 -3.39 4.68 -7.09
C ILE A 179 -1.99 5.14 -6.68
N PHE A 180 -1.03 5.10 -7.61
CA PHE A 180 0.32 5.60 -7.35
C PHE A 180 0.32 7.10 -7.12
N ASP A 181 -0.39 7.88 -7.94
CA ASP A 181 -0.49 9.33 -7.77
C ASP A 181 -1.15 9.71 -6.43
N GLU A 182 -2.21 9.01 -6.03
CA GLU A 182 -2.84 9.21 -4.72
C GLU A 182 -1.92 8.82 -3.56
N THR A 183 -1.18 7.72 -3.70
CA THR A 183 -0.23 7.26 -2.69
C THR A 183 0.93 8.26 -2.56
N LEU A 184 1.51 8.68 -3.68
CA LEU A 184 2.55 9.70 -3.76
C LEU A 184 2.07 11.01 -3.12
N ARG A 185 0.86 11.46 -3.48
CA ARG A 185 0.25 12.65 -2.89
C ARG A 185 0.15 12.55 -1.38
N LYS A 186 -0.39 11.44 -0.85
CA LYS A 186 -0.54 11.22 0.61
C LYS A 186 0.81 11.22 1.34
N GLU A 187 1.81 10.52 0.80
CA GLU A 187 3.15 10.47 1.42
C GLU A 187 3.85 11.84 1.35
N VAL A 188 3.68 12.59 0.26
CA VAL A 188 4.19 13.96 0.12
C VAL A 188 3.46 14.93 1.07
N GLU A 189 2.15 14.83 1.20
CA GLU A 189 1.35 15.59 2.18
C GLU A 189 1.81 15.29 3.62
N LYS A 190 1.94 14.01 3.99
CA LYS A 190 2.49 13.59 5.28
C LYS A 190 3.89 14.14 5.53
N TYR A 191 4.77 14.08 4.54
CA TYR A 191 6.12 14.65 4.63
C TYR A 191 6.09 16.18 4.84
N HIS A 192 5.15 16.88 4.20
CA HIS A 192 4.95 18.31 4.40
C HIS A 192 4.35 18.66 5.78
N GLU A 193 3.49 17.80 6.31
CA GLU A 193 2.89 17.95 7.65
C GLU A 193 3.91 17.73 8.77
N LEU A 194 4.85 16.79 8.60
CA LEU A 194 5.93 16.53 9.56
C LEU A 194 6.99 17.65 9.64
N LYS A 195 7.06 18.51 8.61
CA LYS A 195 7.96 19.66 8.56
C LYS A 195 7.26 20.90 9.09
N VAL A 196 7.23 21.04 10.41
CA VAL A 196 6.77 22.26 11.06
C VAL A 196 7.84 23.32 10.90
N VAL A 197 7.46 24.50 10.44
CA VAL A 197 8.38 25.64 10.31
C VAL A 197 8.16 26.61 11.47
N ASN A 198 9.24 27.04 12.11
CA ASN A 198 9.18 28.13 13.08
C ASN A 198 8.99 29.48 12.35
N PHE A 199 8.79 30.55 13.12
CA PHE A 199 8.60 31.90 12.55
C PHE A 199 9.81 32.42 11.75
N GLN A 200 11.02 31.88 12.01
CA GLN A 200 12.25 32.19 11.27
C GLN A 200 12.38 31.41 9.96
N GLY A 201 11.48 30.46 9.69
CA GLY A 201 11.48 29.64 8.47
C GLY A 201 12.38 28.40 8.56
N GLU A 202 12.89 28.10 9.76
CA GLU A 202 13.67 26.90 10.00
C GLU A 202 12.71 25.72 10.16
N THR A 203 13.02 24.61 9.49
CA THR A 203 12.27 23.37 9.61
C THR A 203 12.63 22.69 10.92
N ALA A 204 11.68 22.60 11.85
CA ALA A 204 11.75 21.65 12.95
C ALA A 204 11.22 20.31 12.42
N GLU A 205 12.06 19.27 12.44
CA GLU A 205 11.60 17.91 12.26
C GLU A 205 10.81 17.54 13.52
N LEU A 206 9.53 17.21 13.37
CA LEU A 206 8.80 16.52 14.43
C LEU A 206 9.39 15.11 14.50
N ASP A 207 10.20 14.86 15.53
CA ASP A 207 10.74 13.55 15.81
C ASP A 207 9.56 12.58 16.06
N GLU A 208 9.43 11.53 15.23
CA GLU A 208 8.33 10.54 15.28
C GLU A 208 8.20 9.90 16.68
N THR A 209 9.25 9.97 17.50
CA THR A 209 9.27 9.48 18.87
C THR A 209 8.29 10.20 19.81
N ILE A 210 7.88 11.44 19.52
CA ILE A 210 7.00 12.24 20.41
C ILE A 210 5.51 11.82 20.32
N LEU A 211 5.11 11.08 19.28
CA LEU A 211 3.69 10.73 19.02
C LEU A 211 3.38 9.23 19.06
N SER A 212 4.33 8.41 19.51
CA SER A 212 4.18 6.94 19.44
C SER A 212 3.61 6.29 20.72
N SER A 213 3.49 7.02 21.83
CA SER A 213 2.92 6.49 23.08
C SER A 213 1.79 7.37 23.63
N ASN A 214 0.75 6.76 24.20
CA ASN A 214 -0.33 7.48 24.89
C ASN A 214 0.18 8.29 26.09
N ASP A 215 1.32 7.89 26.68
CA ASP A 215 1.96 8.58 27.80
C ASP A 215 2.61 9.90 27.38
N ASP A 216 3.17 9.97 26.16
CA ASP A 216 3.79 11.19 25.61
C ASP A 216 2.75 12.24 25.21
N LEU A 217 1.56 11.82 24.79
CA LEU A 217 0.43 12.72 24.52
C LEU A 217 -0.09 13.37 25.82
N GLU A 218 -0.10 12.61 26.92
CA GLU A 218 -0.40 13.13 28.26
C GLU A 218 0.68 14.08 28.76
N TRP A 219 1.95 13.75 28.56
CA TRP A 219 3.09 14.62 28.86
C TRP A 219 3.02 15.93 28.07
N PHE A 220 2.73 15.86 26.76
CA PHE A 220 2.58 17.01 25.87
C PHE A 220 1.41 17.92 26.33
N LYS A 221 0.25 17.33 26.66
CA LYS A 221 -0.88 18.06 27.23
C LYS A 221 -0.57 18.67 28.61
N LYS A 222 0.26 17.98 29.43
CA LYS A 222 0.71 18.49 30.73
C LYS A 222 1.69 19.64 30.58
N ASN A 223 2.57 19.64 29.57
CA ASN A 223 3.75 20.51 29.54
C ASN A 223 3.73 21.58 28.43
N VAL A 224 2.81 21.53 27.48
CA VAL A 224 2.67 22.52 26.40
C VAL A 224 1.30 23.20 26.48
N GLN A 225 1.27 24.53 26.45
CA GLN A 225 0.04 25.31 26.29
C GLN A 225 -0.33 25.34 24.80
N ALA A 226 -0.98 24.28 24.32
CA ALA A 226 -1.47 24.20 22.95
C ALA A 226 -2.73 25.06 22.78
N ARG A 227 -2.56 26.33 22.42
CA ARG A 227 -3.65 27.23 22.01
C ARG A 227 -3.79 27.22 20.49
N ALA A 228 -4.99 26.89 20.00
CA ALA A 228 -5.32 27.01 18.58
C ALA A 228 -5.37 28.50 18.17
N LEU A 229 -4.76 28.83 17.04
CA LEU A 229 -4.76 30.15 16.43
C LEU A 229 -5.36 30.02 15.02
N GLU A 230 -5.85 31.11 14.44
CA GLU A 230 -6.53 31.09 13.13
C GLU A 230 -5.71 30.43 12.01
N HIS A 231 -4.37 30.48 12.08
CA HIS A 231 -3.48 29.95 11.04
C HIS A 231 -2.32 29.11 11.59
N GLY A 232 -2.51 28.45 12.73
CA GLY A 232 -1.49 27.60 13.36
C GLY A 232 -1.79 27.30 14.82
N TYR A 233 -0.77 26.98 15.60
CA TYR A 233 -0.92 26.75 17.04
C TYR A 233 0.26 27.31 17.83
N CYS A 234 0.01 27.59 19.11
CA CYS A 234 1.03 27.96 20.07
C CYS A 234 1.67 26.69 20.66
N ALA A 235 3.00 26.59 20.62
CA ALA A 235 3.77 25.53 21.23
C ALA A 235 4.59 26.05 22.43
N ARG A 236 4.04 26.99 23.21
CA ARG A 236 4.72 27.57 24.37
C ARG A 236 4.79 26.54 25.51
N PRO A 237 5.98 26.24 26.05
CA PRO A 237 6.12 25.40 27.24
C PRO A 237 5.43 26.05 28.46
N LYS A 238 4.68 25.28 29.25
CA LYS A 238 3.99 25.79 30.46
C LYS A 238 4.93 26.31 31.54
N VAL A 239 6.17 25.81 31.56
CA VAL A 239 7.23 26.29 32.48
C VAL A 239 7.56 27.78 32.30
N LEU A 240 7.21 28.37 31.15
CA LEU A 240 7.42 29.80 30.87
C LEU A 240 6.25 30.69 31.33
N GLY A 241 5.24 30.12 32.02
CA GLY A 241 4.06 30.86 32.46
C GLY A 241 3.15 31.32 31.31
N ASP A 242 2.16 32.14 31.67
CA ASP A 242 1.15 32.64 30.75
C ASP A 242 1.73 33.57 29.68
N CYS A 243 0.99 33.72 28.58
CA CYS A 243 1.43 34.46 27.40
C CYS A 243 1.01 35.93 27.49
N ASP A 244 1.99 36.84 27.49
CA ASP A 244 1.77 38.29 27.59
C ASP A 244 1.46 38.97 26.24
N ILE A 245 1.24 38.19 25.17
CA ILE A 245 0.90 38.72 23.84
C ILE A 245 -0.61 39.02 23.80
N PRO A 246 -1.03 40.30 23.69
CA PRO A 246 -2.42 40.70 23.86
C PRO A 246 -3.32 40.35 22.66
N ASP A 247 -2.77 40.37 21.43
CA ASP A 247 -3.54 40.17 20.19
C ASP A 247 -3.02 38.99 19.34
N PHE A 248 -3.94 38.39 18.56
CA PHE A 248 -3.63 37.28 17.65
C PHE A 248 -2.54 37.63 16.62
N ASP A 249 -2.41 38.90 16.25
CA ASP A 249 -1.39 39.37 15.31
C ASP A 249 0.04 39.26 15.86
N GLY A 250 0.21 39.43 17.18
CA GLY A 250 1.51 39.28 17.83
C GLY A 250 2.02 37.83 17.83
N CYS A 251 1.10 36.85 17.75
CA CYS A 251 1.47 35.43 17.72
C CYS A 251 2.27 35.06 16.47
N TYR A 252 2.05 35.72 15.33
CA TYR A 252 2.77 35.39 14.09
C TYR A 252 4.25 35.78 14.10
N ASN A 253 4.71 36.52 15.11
CA ASN A 253 6.12 36.84 15.34
C ASN A 253 6.66 36.19 16.62
N CYS A 254 5.87 35.34 17.26
CA CYS A 254 6.25 34.66 18.50
C CYS A 254 7.16 33.45 18.21
N PRO A 255 8.25 33.26 18.98
CA PRO A 255 9.12 32.10 18.82
C PRO A 255 8.44 30.75 19.10
N HIS A 256 7.30 30.77 19.76
CA HIS A 256 6.50 29.57 20.05
C HIS A 256 5.42 29.29 19.00
N TRP A 257 5.25 30.15 18.00
CA TRP A 257 4.28 29.90 16.94
C TRP A 257 4.76 28.82 15.98
N ARG A 258 3.84 27.94 15.58
CA ARG A 258 4.08 26.81 14.69
C ARG A 258 2.96 26.72 13.66
N THR A 259 3.33 26.43 12.41
CA THR A 259 2.40 26.20 11.30
C THR A 259 3.00 25.22 10.29
N ASN A 260 2.19 24.75 9.34
CA ASN A 260 2.68 23.90 8.25
C ASN A 260 3.38 24.73 7.14
N LYS A 261 4.25 24.08 6.36
CA LYS A 261 5.09 24.75 5.35
C LYS A 261 4.27 25.50 4.28
N THR A 262 3.11 24.96 3.90
CA THR A 262 2.22 25.56 2.90
C THR A 262 1.64 26.89 3.36
N LEU A 263 1.13 26.95 4.60
CA LEU A 263 0.60 28.18 5.21
C LEU A 263 1.71 29.20 5.49
N TYR A 264 2.92 28.75 5.86
CA TYR A 264 4.09 29.62 6.03
C TYR A 264 4.46 30.34 4.72
N GLN A 265 4.54 29.60 3.60
CA GLN A 265 4.87 30.17 2.29
C GLN A 265 3.80 31.18 1.81
N PHE A 266 2.52 30.91 2.06
CA PHE A 266 1.43 31.83 1.76
C PHE A 266 1.55 33.14 2.54
N LYS A 267 1.89 33.09 3.83
CA LYS A 267 2.09 34.30 4.65
C LYS A 267 3.33 35.10 4.29
N ARG A 268 4.43 34.45 3.86
CA ARG A 268 5.64 35.17 3.42
C ARG A 268 5.33 36.05 2.19
N HIS A 269 4.54 35.52 1.25
CA HIS A 269 4.04 36.29 0.12
C HIS A 269 3.07 37.39 0.54
N PHE A 270 2.12 37.10 1.45
CA PHE A 270 1.17 38.10 1.93
C PHE A 270 1.84 39.26 2.70
N ARG A 271 2.86 38.97 3.52
CA ARG A 271 3.69 39.98 4.22
C ARG A 271 4.46 40.85 3.23
N ALA A 272 5.08 40.26 2.21
CA ALA A 272 5.75 41.01 1.15
C ALA A 272 4.75 41.94 0.42
N TYR A 273 3.53 41.45 0.18
CA TYR A 273 2.46 42.23 -0.43
C TYR A 273 2.00 43.41 0.45
N GLN A 274 1.74 43.19 1.75
CA GLN A 274 1.32 44.23 2.69
C GLN A 274 2.43 45.27 2.97
N GLN A 275 3.69 44.85 2.97
CA GLN A 275 4.84 45.74 3.16
C GLN A 275 5.11 46.58 1.91
N CYS A 276 4.89 46.01 0.71
CA CYS A 276 4.80 46.79 -0.53
C CYS A 276 3.64 47.79 -0.46
N PHE A 277 2.43 47.37 -0.10
CA PHE A 277 1.27 48.25 -0.02
C PHE A 277 1.46 49.43 0.95
N ARG A 278 2.07 49.19 2.13
CA ARG A 278 2.41 50.26 3.09
C ARG A 278 3.52 51.19 2.60
N LYS A 279 4.52 50.69 1.86
CA LYS A 279 5.54 51.52 1.20
C LYS A 279 4.93 52.36 0.06
N SER A 280 4.08 51.75 -0.76
CA SER A 280 3.36 52.41 -1.85
C SER A 280 2.40 53.49 -1.32
N SER A 281 1.69 53.23 -0.21
CA SER A 281 0.81 54.21 0.44
C SER A 281 1.58 55.39 1.06
N LYS A 282 2.75 55.15 1.67
CA LYS A 282 3.63 56.24 2.15
C LYS A 282 4.27 57.05 1.01
N LEU A 283 4.63 56.40 -0.10
CA LEU A 283 5.14 57.06 -1.31
C LEU A 283 4.04 57.90 -1.99
N TRP A 284 2.81 57.41 -2.03
CA TRP A 284 1.66 58.16 -2.55
C TRP A 284 1.34 59.40 -1.69
N LEU A 285 1.32 59.26 -0.36
CA LEU A 285 1.11 60.39 0.56
C LEU A 285 2.24 61.44 0.51
N ALA A 286 3.48 61.01 0.25
CA ALA A 286 4.60 61.94 0.04
C ALA A 286 4.53 62.65 -1.32
N ALA A 287 4.02 62.00 -2.38
CA ALA A 287 3.91 62.61 -3.70
C ALA A 287 2.70 63.56 -3.85
N THR A 288 1.69 63.46 -2.98
CA THR A 288 0.53 64.36 -2.95
C THR A 288 0.68 65.53 -1.98
N SER A 289 1.85 65.66 -1.32
CA SER A 289 2.14 66.70 -0.32
C SER A 289 3.25 67.66 -0.79
N SER A 290 3.51 67.76 -2.10
CA SER A 290 4.49 68.67 -2.72
C SER A 290 3.85 69.44 -3.87
#